data_AF-A0A1T4PPT2-F1
#
_entry.id   AF-A0A1T4PPT2-F1
#
_cell.length_a   1.000
_cell.length_b   1.000
_cell.length_c   1.000
_cell.angle_alpha   90.00
_cell.angle_beta   90.00
_cell.angle_gamma   90.00
#
_symmetry.space_group_name_H-M   'P 1'
#
loop_
_entity.id
_entity.type
_entity.pdbx_description
1 polymer ?
#
loop_
_entity_poly.entity_id
_entity_poly.type
_entity_poly.pdbx_seq_one_letter_code
_entity_poly.pdbx_strand_id
1 'polypeptide(L)'
;MTDVEKVITSLQDKFNPDAAKGMNDVFQFVVEGAGEYYIEINDGTCAIGSGEHDDPSVTLKMNADTLKGVLTGSINGMTAFMTGKIKAEGNMMLATKLSSLFKM
;
A
#
# COMPACT_ATOMS: atom_id res chain seq x y z
N MET A 1 10.53 -15.93 2.09
CA MET A 1 10.24 -14.60 1.57
C MET A 1 9.60 -14.72 0.20
N THR A 2 8.31 -14.40 0.08
CA THR A 2 7.60 -14.44 -1.22
C THR A 2 8.00 -13.23 -2.08
N ASP A 3 7.72 -13.27 -3.39
CA ASP A 3 7.94 -12.09 -4.23
C ASP A 3 7.11 -10.88 -3.78
N VAL A 4 5.90 -11.12 -3.26
CA VAL A 4 4.99 -10.06 -2.79
C VAL A 4 5.54 -9.42 -1.53
N GLU A 5 6.01 -10.22 -0.57
CA GLU A 5 6.66 -9.72 0.63
C GLU A 5 7.86 -8.84 0.30
N LYS A 6 8.74 -9.27 -0.62
CA LYS A 6 9.88 -8.45 -1.09
C LYS A 6 9.43 -7.12 -1.67
N VAL A 7 8.39 -7.16 -2.51
CA VAL A 7 7.83 -5.99 -3.18
C VAL A 7 7.25 -5.01 -2.17
N ILE A 8 6.51 -5.48 -1.16
CA ILE A 8 5.97 -4.63 -0.09
C ILE A 8 7.11 -4.09 0.77
N THR A 9 8.08 -4.91 1.18
CA THR A 9 9.22 -4.42 1.98
C THR A 9 10.04 -3.36 1.24
N SER A 10 10.12 -3.43 -0.10
CA SER A 10 10.82 -2.42 -0.92
C SER A 10 10.15 -1.05 -0.91
N LEU A 11 8.89 -0.94 -0.47
CA LEU A 11 8.22 0.35 -0.30
C LEU A 11 8.88 1.19 0.79
N GLN A 12 9.48 0.57 1.80
CA GLN A 12 10.15 1.29 2.88
C GLN A 12 11.30 2.16 2.34
N ASP A 13 12.03 1.66 1.33
CA ASP A 13 13.11 2.41 0.67
C ASP A 13 12.60 3.59 -0.18
N LYS A 14 11.36 3.47 -0.68
CA LYS A 14 10.70 4.50 -1.49
C LYS A 14 9.93 5.51 -0.64
N PHE A 15 9.86 5.32 0.67
CA PHE A 15 9.04 6.12 1.56
C PHE A 15 9.51 7.58 1.62
N ASN A 16 8.56 8.51 1.59
CA ASN A 16 8.77 9.93 1.69
C ASN A 16 8.31 10.43 3.07
N PRO A 17 9.23 10.54 4.05
CA PRO A 17 8.88 10.92 5.41
C PRO A 17 8.26 12.32 5.50
N ASP A 18 8.66 13.24 4.61
CA ASP A 18 8.10 14.60 4.59
C ASP A 18 6.61 14.62 4.18
N ALA A 19 6.21 13.74 3.26
CA ALA A 19 4.80 13.60 2.86
C ALA A 19 3.95 12.91 3.93
N ALA A 20 4.60 12.21 4.86
CA ALA A 20 3.96 11.44 5.94
C ALA A 20 3.92 12.17 7.29
N LYS A 21 4.49 13.39 7.38
CA LYS A 21 4.43 14.21 8.60
C LYS A 21 2.99 14.48 9.01
N GLY A 22 2.67 14.27 10.28
CA GLY A 22 1.34 14.42 10.85
C GLY A 22 0.33 13.35 10.43
N MET A 23 0.75 12.28 9.74
CA MET A 23 -0.12 11.14 9.42
C MET A 23 0.02 10.04 10.48
N ASN A 24 -1.11 9.43 10.83
CA ASN A 24 -1.22 8.31 11.77
C ASN A 24 -2.24 7.34 11.18
N ASP A 25 -1.88 6.72 10.06
CA ASP A 25 -2.79 5.96 9.22
C ASP A 25 -2.19 4.60 8.88
N VAL A 26 -3.04 3.57 8.83
CA VAL A 26 -2.65 2.20 8.49
C VAL A 26 -3.23 1.82 7.14
N PHE A 27 -2.35 1.38 6.24
CA PHE A 27 -2.67 0.88 4.92
C PHE A 27 -2.62 -0.64 4.91
N GLN A 28 -3.77 -1.30 4.89
CA GLN A 28 -3.86 -2.74 4.72
C GLN A 28 -3.81 -3.13 3.24
N PHE A 29 -3.03 -4.15 2.92
CA PHE A 29 -2.92 -4.76 1.61
C PHE A 29 -3.37 -6.22 1.70
N VAL A 30 -4.44 -6.55 1.01
CA VAL A 30 -4.93 -7.92 0.85
C VAL A 30 -4.58 -8.36 -0.56
N VAL A 31 -3.60 -9.26 -0.67
CA VAL A 31 -3.10 -9.72 -1.96
C VAL A 31 -3.63 -11.11 -2.23
N GLU A 32 -4.55 -11.22 -3.19
CA GLU A 32 -5.21 -12.47 -3.56
C GLU A 32 -4.17 -13.56 -3.86
N GLY A 33 -4.21 -14.66 -3.11
CA GLY A 33 -3.30 -15.79 -3.26
C GLY A 33 -1.86 -15.57 -2.76
N ALA A 34 -1.53 -14.41 -2.19
CA ALA A 34 -0.17 -14.08 -1.70
C ALA A 34 -0.11 -13.59 -0.24
N GLY A 35 -1.27 -13.49 0.41
CA GLY A 35 -1.40 -13.15 1.82
C GLY A 35 -1.71 -11.68 2.06
N GLU A 36 -1.59 -11.29 3.32
CA GLU A 36 -2.00 -9.99 3.83
C GLU A 36 -0.81 -9.31 4.49
N TYR A 37 -0.76 -7.99 4.35
CA TYR A 37 0.34 -7.16 4.83
C TYR A 37 -0.20 -5.76 5.14
N TYR A 38 0.46 -5.04 6.02
CA TYR A 38 0.09 -3.66 6.32
C TYR A 38 1.31 -2.76 6.37
N ILE A 39 1.05 -1.47 6.14
CA ILE A 39 2.00 -0.40 6.35
C ILE A 39 1.39 0.57 7.34
N GLU A 40 2.04 0.73 8.48
CA GLU A 40 1.71 1.72 9.49
C GLU A 40 2.55 2.97 9.27
N ILE A 41 1.87 4.11 9.10
CA ILE A 41 2.50 5.42 9.02
C ILE A 41 2.25 6.15 10.33
N ASN A 42 3.32 6.62 10.96
CA ASN A 42 3.25 7.37 12.22
C ASN A 42 4.24 8.54 12.19
N ASP A 43 3.70 9.75 12.00
CA ASP A 43 4.40 11.04 11.95
C ASP A 43 5.76 11.01 11.21
N GLY A 44 5.73 10.68 9.91
CA GLY A 44 6.94 10.61 9.10
C GLY A 44 7.77 9.34 9.29
N THR A 45 7.26 8.34 10.01
CA THR A 45 7.82 6.98 10.07
C THR A 45 6.93 5.98 9.34
N CYS A 46 7.53 4.87 8.92
CA CYS A 46 6.87 3.79 8.18
C CYS A 46 7.33 2.46 8.74
N ALA A 47 6.38 1.63 9.17
CA ALA A 47 6.59 0.26 9.61
C ALA A 47 5.77 -0.68 8.73
N ILE A 48 6.37 -1.83 8.38
CA ILE A 48 5.73 -2.85 7.55
C ILE A 48 5.51 -4.09 8.40
N GLY A 49 4.31 -4.63 8.36
CA GLY A 49 3.96 -5.89 9.01
C GLY A 49 3.28 -6.87 8.06
N SER A 50 3.28 -8.14 8.45
CA SER A 50 2.54 -9.20 7.78
C SER A 50 1.27 -9.56 8.55
N GLY A 51 0.27 -10.02 7.82
CA GLY A 51 -1.06 -10.32 8.34
C GLY A 51 -2.05 -9.16 8.18
N GLU A 52 -3.16 -9.29 8.90
CA GLU A 52 -4.20 -8.27 8.99
C GLU A 52 -3.92 -7.35 10.18
N HIS A 53 -4.08 -6.04 9.99
CA HIS A 53 -4.07 -5.08 11.08
C HIS A 53 -5.48 -4.97 11.69
N ASP A 54 -5.58 -4.88 13.01
CA ASP A 54 -6.88 -4.85 13.72
C ASP A 54 -7.73 -3.61 13.39
N ASP A 55 -7.09 -2.48 13.12
CA ASP A 55 -7.76 -1.21 12.78
C ASP A 55 -7.10 -0.52 11.58
N PRO A 56 -7.40 -0.97 10.34
CA PRO A 56 -6.83 -0.38 9.14
C PRO A 56 -7.62 0.88 8.73
N SER A 57 -6.92 1.97 8.45
CA SER A 57 -7.53 3.21 7.97
C SER A 57 -8.03 3.08 6.52
N VAL A 58 -7.34 2.26 5.71
CA VAL A 58 -7.76 1.87 4.37
C VAL A 58 -7.30 0.45 4.07
N THR A 59 -8.15 -0.32 3.40
CA THR A 59 -7.83 -1.67 2.92
C THR A 59 -7.84 -1.71 1.41
N LEU A 60 -6.73 -2.14 0.81
CA LEU A 60 -6.52 -2.26 -0.62
C LEU A 60 -6.45 -3.74 -1.01
N LYS A 61 -7.45 -4.21 -1.74
CA LYS A 61 -7.55 -5.58 -2.23
C LYS A 61 -7.16 -5.64 -3.70
N MET A 62 -6.22 -6.52 -4.05
CA MET A 62 -5.73 -6.70 -5.42
C MET A 62 -5.04 -8.05 -5.60
N ASN A 63 -4.68 -8.42 -6.83
CA ASN A 63 -3.81 -9.57 -7.07
C ASN A 63 -2.32 -9.18 -7.09
N ALA A 64 -1.44 -10.17 -6.99
CA ALA A 64 0.01 -9.96 -6.93
C ALA A 64 0.57 -9.22 -8.15
N ASP A 65 0.04 -9.50 -9.35
CA ASP A 65 0.49 -8.85 -10.59
C ASP A 65 0.14 -7.36 -10.61
N THR A 66 -1.05 -7.00 -10.12
CA THR A 66 -1.49 -5.61 -10.02
C THR A 66 -0.61 -4.85 -9.03
N LEU A 67 -0.33 -5.44 -7.86
CA LEU A 67 0.56 -4.84 -6.87
C LEU A 67 1.97 -4.60 -7.45
N LYS A 68 2.58 -5.64 -8.04
CA LYS A 68 3.89 -5.54 -8.70
C LYS A 68 3.89 -4.47 -9.79
N GLY A 69 2.84 -4.44 -10.61
CA GLY A 69 2.73 -3.48 -11.70
C GLY A 69 2.63 -2.04 -11.21
N VAL A 70 1.85 -1.79 -10.15
CA VAL A 70 1.71 -0.44 -9.57
C VAL A 70 3.02 0.02 -8.94
N LEU A 71 3.71 -0.85 -8.20
CA LEU A 71 4.95 -0.49 -7.51
C LEU A 71 6.16 -0.33 -8.43
N THR A 72 6.11 -0.95 -9.61
CA THR A 72 7.09 -0.76 -10.69
C THR A 72 6.72 0.39 -11.63
N GLY A 73 5.54 1.01 -11.46
CA GLY A 73 5.01 2.05 -12.35
C GLY A 73 4.53 1.54 -13.71
N SER A 74 4.59 0.23 -13.98
CA SER A 74 4.09 -0.37 -15.23
C SER A 74 2.56 -0.42 -15.29
N ILE A 75 1.88 -0.32 -14.14
CA ILE A 75 0.43 -0.13 -14.02
C ILE A 75 0.19 1.19 -13.29
N ASN A 76 -0.64 2.06 -13.86
CA ASN A 76 -1.07 3.26 -13.15
C ASN A 76 -2.07 2.87 -12.03
N GLY A 77 -1.73 3.18 -10.77
CA GLY A 77 -2.55 2.82 -9.61
C GLY A 77 -3.95 3.43 -9.63
N MET A 78 -4.10 4.67 -10.10
CA MET A 78 -5.42 5.31 -10.24
C MET A 78 -6.28 4.62 -11.30
N THR A 79 -5.69 4.26 -12.45
CA THR A 79 -6.39 3.45 -13.47
C THR A 79 -6.75 2.06 -12.94
N ALA A 80 -5.85 1.40 -12.21
CA ALA A 80 -6.13 0.10 -11.61
C ALA A 80 -7.29 0.16 -10.62
N PHE A 81 -7.36 1.23 -9.83
CA PHE A 81 -8.49 1.50 -8.93
C PHE A 81 -9.80 1.72 -9.70
N MET A 82 -9.80 2.63 -10.69
CA MET A 82 -11.00 2.93 -11.49
C MET A 82 -11.52 1.74 -12.31
N THR A 83 -10.63 0.83 -12.71
CA THR A 83 -10.97 -0.39 -13.45
C THR A 83 -11.31 -1.57 -12.55
N GLY A 84 -11.28 -1.39 -11.22
CA GLY A 84 -11.62 -2.42 -10.24
C GLY A 84 -10.55 -3.48 -10.00
N LYS A 85 -9.34 -3.31 -10.55
CA LYS A 85 -8.18 -4.18 -10.26
C LYS A 85 -7.63 -3.95 -8.85
N ILE A 86 -7.80 -2.73 -8.33
CA ILE A 86 -7.62 -2.40 -6.92
C ILE A 86 -8.99 -2.03 -6.38
N LYS A 87 -9.42 -2.70 -5.32
CA LYS A 87 -10.59 -2.30 -4.54
C LYS A 87 -10.10 -1.66 -3.25
N ALA A 88 -10.59 -0.46 -2.95
CA ALA A 88 -10.29 0.23 -1.71
C ALA A 88 -11.53 0.24 -0.81
N GLU A 89 -11.35 -0.09 0.46
CA GLU A 89 -12.37 -0.03 1.51
C GLU A 89 -11.86 0.87 2.64
N GLY A 90 -12.75 1.61 3.31
CA GLY A 90 -12.37 2.61 4.32
C GLY A 90 -12.10 4.00 3.72
N ASN A 91 -11.05 4.67 4.19
CA ASN A 91 -10.76 6.04 3.75
C ASN A 91 -10.07 6.08 2.38
N MET A 92 -10.89 6.24 1.33
CA MET A 92 -10.42 6.30 -0.06
C MET A 92 -9.44 7.45 -0.35
N MET A 93 -9.47 8.53 0.45
CA MET A 93 -8.50 9.62 0.29
C MET A 93 -7.08 9.18 0.66
N LEU A 94 -6.93 8.19 1.54
CA LEU A 94 -5.61 7.62 1.84
C LEU A 94 -5.07 6.85 0.64
N ALA A 95 -5.91 6.10 -0.07
CA ALA A 95 -5.50 5.35 -1.25
C ALA A 95 -4.84 6.25 -2.32
N THR A 96 -5.31 7.50 -2.46
CA THR A 96 -4.70 8.47 -3.39
C THR A 96 -3.39 9.07 -2.84
N LYS A 97 -3.24 9.20 -1.51
CA LYS A 97 -2.00 9.64 -0.87
C LYS A 97 -0.86 8.66 -0.99
N LEU A 98 -1.13 7.36 -1.21
CA LEU A 98 -0.10 6.33 -1.34
C LEU A 98 0.96 6.71 -2.40
N SER A 99 0.53 7.29 -3.53
CA SER A 99 1.43 7.80 -4.58
C SER A 99 2.32 8.98 -4.15
N SER A 100 1.92 9.75 -3.13
CA SER A 100 2.73 10.83 -2.56
C SER A 100 3.64 10.36 -1.42
N LEU A 101 3.23 9.30 -0.71
CA LEU A 101 3.97 8.69 0.40
C LEU A 101 5.12 7.84 -0.08
N PHE A 102 5.02 7.28 -1.29
CA PHE A 102 6.07 6.45 -1.87
C PHE A 102 6.49 7.01 -3.22
N LYS A 103 7.78 7.23 -3.40
CA LYS A 103 8.36 7.62 -4.69
C LYS A 103 8.38 6.41 -5.62
N MET A 104 7.29 6.24 -6.37
CA MET A 104 7.07 5.09 -7.26
C MET A 104 7.87 5.22 -8.56
#